data_AF-A0A967JYI7-F1
#
_entry.id   AF-A0A967JYI7-F1
#
_cell.length_a   1.000
_cell.length_b   1.000
_cell.length_c   1.000
_cell.angle_alpha   90.00
_cell.angle_beta   90.00
_cell.angle_gamma   90.00
#
_symmetry.space_group_name_H-M   'P 1'
#
loop_
_entity.id
_entity.type
_entity.pdbx_description
1 polymer ?
#
loop_
_entity_poly.entity_id
_entity_poly.type
_entity_poly.pdbx_seq_one_letter_code
_entity_poly.pdbx_strand_id
1 'polypeptide(L)' 'VSLALQPIATALFANSPFTEGRPNGYLSYRTHVWTDTDPDRSGIPAFVFEEDMGFDRYTEYALDVPMYFVVRG' A
#
# COMPACT_ATOMS: atom_id res chain seq x y z
N VAL A 1 14.46 -4.68 -2.57
CA VAL A 1 14.39 -4.39 -4.04
C VAL A 1 12.97 -4.16 -4.53
N SER A 2 12.04 -5.12 -4.40
CA SER A 2 10.66 -4.99 -4.96
C SER A 2 9.94 -3.69 -4.56
N LEU A 3 9.88 -3.37 -3.26
CA LEU A 3 9.18 -2.18 -2.75
C LEU A 3 9.72 -0.87 -3.34
N ALA A 4 11.03 -0.74 -3.49
CA ALA A 4 11.65 0.44 -4.09
C ALA A 4 11.24 0.67 -5.56
N LEU A 5 10.93 -0.41 -6.29
CA LEU A 5 10.54 -0.34 -7.71
C LEU A 5 9.02 -0.24 -7.91
N GLN A 6 8.22 -0.33 -6.85
CA GLN A 6 6.76 -0.24 -6.97
C GLN A 6 6.27 1.05 -7.66
N PRO A 7 6.83 2.24 -7.40
CA PRO A 7 6.41 3.45 -8.11
C PRO A 7 6.65 3.38 -9.63
N ILE A 8 7.72 2.71 -10.08
CA ILE A 8 8.02 2.50 -11.50
C ILE A 8 6.98 1.55 -12.11
N ALA A 9 6.69 0.45 -11.44
CA ALA A 9 5.64 -0.47 -11.88
C ALA A 9 4.27 0.23 -11.94
N THR A 10 3.90 1.00 -10.92
CA THR A 10 2.68 1.82 -10.91
C THR A 10 2.61 2.77 -12.11
N ALA A 11 3.72 3.43 -12.46
CA ALA A 11 3.76 4.34 -13.61
C ALA A 11 3.58 3.59 -14.94
N LEU A 12 4.26 2.45 -15.13
CA LEU A 12 4.16 1.64 -16.34
C LEU A 12 2.75 1.06 -16.57
N PHE A 13 2.05 0.73 -15.48
CA PHE A 13 0.73 0.08 -15.52
C PHE A 13 -0.43 1.02 -15.11
N ALA A 14 -0.22 2.33 -15.17
CA ALA A 14 -1.25 3.32 -14.84
C ALA A 14 -2.43 3.23 -15.83
N ASN A 15 -3.62 2.85 -15.33
CA ASN A 15 -4.79 2.60 -16.17
C ASN A 15 -6.13 2.90 -15.45
N SER A 16 -6.22 4.04 -14.75
CA SER A 16 -7.49 4.46 -14.13
C SER A 16 -7.70 5.98 -14.17
N PRO A 17 -7.78 6.60 -15.35
CA PRO A 17 -7.88 8.06 -15.48
C PRO A 17 -9.31 8.60 -15.44
N PHE A 18 -10.33 7.75 -15.35
CA PHE A 18 -11.73 8.15 -15.39
C PHE A 18 -12.48 7.76 -14.12
N THR A 19 -13.35 8.65 -13.66
CA THR A 19 -14.36 8.39 -12.61
C THR A 19 -15.68 8.95 -13.13
N GLU A 20 -16.77 8.16 -13.04
CA GLU A 20 -18.11 8.56 -13.50
C GLU A 20 -18.14 9.08 -14.95
N GLY A 21 -17.32 8.47 -15.82
CA GLY A 21 -17.24 8.82 -17.25
C GLY A 21 -16.47 10.11 -17.56
N ARG A 22 -15.79 10.73 -16.59
CA ARG A 22 -15.00 11.96 -16.79
C ARG A 22 -13.55 11.78 -16.31
N PRO A 23 -12.58 12.52 -16.89
CA PRO A 23 -11.21 12.54 -16.38
C PRO A 23 -11.17 12.94 -14.91
N ASN A 24 -10.45 12.19 -14.07
CA ASN A 24 -10.37 12.43 -12.63
C ASN A 24 -9.11 13.18 -12.19
N GLY A 25 -8.20 13.49 -13.12
CA GLY A 25 -6.95 14.20 -12.84
C GLY A 25 -5.75 13.32 -12.50
N TYR A 26 -5.92 11.99 -12.46
CA TYR A 26 -4.85 11.03 -12.18
C TYR A 26 -4.58 10.13 -13.40
N LEU A 27 -3.35 9.62 -13.52
CA LEU A 27 -3.06 8.53 -14.46
C LEU A 27 -3.46 7.16 -13.86
N SER A 28 -3.26 7.02 -12.54
CA SER A 28 -3.63 5.84 -11.77
C SER A 28 -4.42 6.25 -10.52
N TYR A 29 -5.71 6.55 -10.70
CA TYR A 29 -6.59 6.85 -9.58
C TYR A 29 -6.67 5.69 -8.57
N ARG A 30 -6.58 4.44 -9.06
CA ARG A 30 -6.46 3.25 -8.20
C ARG A 30 -5.32 3.38 -7.18
N THR A 31 -4.14 3.83 -7.62
CA THR A 31 -2.99 3.99 -6.72
C THR A 31 -3.22 5.16 -5.76
N HIS A 32 -3.80 6.26 -6.25
CA HIS A 32 -4.13 7.39 -5.40
C HIS A 32 -5.09 7.02 -4.27
N VAL A 33 -6.14 6.23 -4.53
CA VAL A 33 -7.06 5.77 -3.48
C VAL A 33 -6.32 5.05 -2.36
N TRP A 34 -5.31 4.23 -2.67
CA TRP A 34 -4.50 3.53 -1.66
C TRP A 34 -3.66 4.44 -0.77
N THR A 35 -3.45 5.71 -1.12
CA THR A 35 -2.78 6.67 -0.22
C THR A 35 -3.73 7.23 0.85
N ASP A 36 -5.03 6.98 0.73
CA ASP A 36 -6.09 7.49 1.62
C ASP A 36 -7.04 6.36 2.09
N THR A 37 -6.64 5.09 1.94
CA THR A 37 -7.45 3.94 2.38
C THR A 37 -7.35 3.71 3.89
N ASP A 38 -6.13 3.48 4.39
CA ASP A 38 -5.86 3.22 5.82
C ASP A 38 -4.35 3.36 6.07
N PRO A 39 -3.90 4.38 6.82
CA PRO A 39 -2.47 4.62 7.07
C PRO A 39 -1.79 3.51 7.90
N ASP A 40 -2.53 2.72 8.67
CA ASP A 40 -1.96 1.69 9.53
C ASP A 40 -1.53 0.45 8.73
N ARG A 41 -2.07 0.25 7.52
CA ARG A 41 -1.85 -0.99 6.73
C ARG A 41 -1.59 -0.79 5.25
N SER A 42 -1.45 0.45 4.78
CA SER A 42 -1.19 0.76 3.39
C SER A 42 0.13 1.50 3.20
N GLY A 43 0.58 1.60 1.95
CA GLY A 43 1.84 2.24 1.60
C GLY A 43 3.06 1.31 1.72
N ILE A 44 4.24 1.94 1.76
CA ILE A 44 5.52 1.26 1.91
C ILE A 44 6.02 1.57 3.33
N PRO A 45 5.98 0.60 4.27
CA PRO A 45 6.45 0.85 5.63
C PRO A 45 7.93 1.20 5.63
N ALA A 46 8.34 2.26 6.33
CA ALA A 46 9.72 2.74 6.30
C ALA A 46 10.73 1.69 6.80
N PHE A 47 10.34 0.89 7.79
CA PHE A 47 11.20 -0.12 8.42
C PHE A 47 11.73 -1.19 7.45
N VAL A 48 11.09 -1.38 6.29
CA VAL A 48 11.54 -2.37 5.29
C VAL A 48 12.88 -2.03 4.64
N PHE A 49 13.39 -0.82 4.87
CA PHE A 49 14.70 -0.36 4.41
C PHE A 49 15.72 -0.19 5.55
N GLU A 50 15.34 -0.51 6.79
CA GLU A 50 16.25 -0.52 7.95
C GLU A 50 17.12 -1.79 7.94
N GLU A 51 18.31 -1.74 8.57
CA GLU A 51 19.28 -2.84 8.56
C GLU A 51 18.80 -4.10 9.30
N ASP A 52 17.94 -3.92 10.31
CA ASP A 52 17.37 -4.98 11.15
C ASP A 52 16.11 -5.62 10.54
N MET A 53 15.76 -5.27 9.30
CA MET A 53 14.61 -5.85 8.63
C MET A 53 14.72 -7.38 8.53
N GLY A 54 13.72 -8.07 9.09
CA GLY A 54 13.57 -9.52 9.07
C GLY A 54 12.14 -9.95 9.37
N PHE A 55 11.92 -11.27 9.53
CA PHE A 55 10.60 -11.80 9.85
C PHE A 55 10.08 -11.33 11.21
N ASP A 56 10.95 -11.20 12.21
CA ASP A 56 10.57 -10.73 13.54
C ASP A 56 10.09 -9.28 13.48
N ARG A 57 10.85 -8.39 12.81
CA ARG A 57 10.48 -6.99 12.62
C ARG A 57 9.15 -6.81 11.88
N TYR A 58 8.91 -7.60 10.84
CA TYR A 58 7.61 -7.59 10.14
C TYR A 58 6.48 -8.12 11.03
N THR A 59 6.76 -9.11 11.88
CA THR A 59 5.80 -9.67 12.82
C THR A 59 5.37 -8.65 13.87
N GLU A 60 6.32 -7.89 14.43
CA GLU A 60 6.03 -6.77 15.34
C GLU A 60 5.10 -5.75 14.66
N TYR A 61 5.47 -5.29 13.46
CA TYR A 61 4.61 -4.39 12.68
C TYR A 61 3.19 -4.96 12.50
N ALA A 62 3.08 -6.23 12.08
CA ALA A 62 1.78 -6.86 11.82
C ALA A 62 0.93 -7.03 13.09
N LEU A 63 1.56 -7.20 14.27
CA LEU A 63 0.88 -7.27 15.56
C LEU A 63 0.32 -5.91 16.00
N ASP A 64 0.97 -4.82 15.61
CA ASP A 64 0.53 -3.45 15.92
C ASP A 64 -0.59 -2.94 14.99
N VAL A 65 -0.74 -3.52 13.78
CA VAL A 65 -1.84 -3.16 12.87
C VAL A 65 -3.20 -3.55 13.48
N PRO A 66 -4.19 -2.64 13.57
CA PRO A 66 -5.50 -2.96 14.12
C PRO A 66 -6.23 -4.07 13.36
N MET A 67 -6.69 -5.10 14.07
CA MET A 67 -7.49 -6.18 13.49
C MET A 67 -8.85 -5.67 13.02
N TYR A 68 -9.38 -6.21 11.92
CA TYR A 68 -10.77 -5.98 11.52
C TYR A 68 -11.76 -6.81 12.33
N PHE A 69 -11.50 -8.11 12.49
CA PHE A 69 -12.40 -9.03 13.18
C PHE A 69 -11.66 -10.29 13.64
N VAL A 70 -12.33 -11.06 14.51
CA VAL A 70 -11.95 -12.43 14.88
C VAL A 70 -13.08 -13.36 14.47
N VAL A 71 -12.79 -14.37 13.66
CA VAL A 71 -13.76 -15.40 13.31
C VAL A 71 -13.85 -16.41 14.45
N ARG A 72 -15.05 -16.62 14.98
CA ARG A 72 -15.34 -17.66 15.97
C ARG A 72 -16.45 -18.54 15.41
N GLY A 73 -16.19 -19.85 15.32
CA GLY A 73 -17.16 -20.88 14.98
C GLY A 73 -17.80 -21.48 16.21
#